data_AF-A0A7Y7M6W1-F1
#
_entry.id   AF-A0A7Y7M6W1-F1
#
_cell.length_a   1.000
_cell.length_b   1.000
_cell.length_c   1.000
_cell.angle_alpha   90.00
_cell.angle_beta   90.00
_cell.angle_gamma   90.00
#
_symmetry.space_group_name_H-M   'P 1'
#
loop_
_entity.id
_entity.type
_entity.pdbx_description
1 polymer ?
#
loop_
_entity_poly.entity_id
_entity_poly.type
_entity_poly.pdbx_seq_one_letter_code
_entity_poly.pdbx_strand_id
1 'polypeptide(L)'
;LTRVSGSCRAAGRHTRDIVTDISLGLTVSRGPATGHAVDIPYFIAVVQDGEIKSKKQFVETVTFPPNVTETHIFTHIVPITLPIGHHVTVDSYHIEVGFQLTRAQLDYNRAHLLAPAFHPL
;
A
#
# COMPACT_ATOMS: atom_id res chain seq x y z
N LEU A 1 2.77 -8.55 -1.79
CA LEU A 1 2.93 -7.24 -2.44
C LEU A 1 4.18 -7.32 -3.30
N THR A 2 4.06 -7.10 -4.61
CA THR A 2 5.15 -7.36 -5.57
C THR A 2 5.68 -6.10 -6.22
N ARG A 3 4.89 -5.02 -6.26
CA ARG A 3 5.28 -3.76 -6.88
C ARG A 3 4.58 -2.59 -6.21
N VAL A 4 5.29 -1.47 -6.11
CA VAL A 4 4.70 -0.15 -5.91
C VAL A 4 4.98 0.64 -7.18
N SER A 5 3.94 1.19 -7.79
CA SER A 5 4.05 2.10 -8.93
C SER A 5 3.49 3.44 -8.53
N GLY A 6 4.18 4.51 -8.94
CA GLY A 6 3.64 5.85 -8.77
C GLY A 6 4.27 6.87 -9.69
N SER A 7 3.61 8.03 -9.74
CA SER A 7 4.06 9.20 -10.49
C SER A 7 3.79 10.47 -9.69
N CYS A 8 4.71 11.42 -9.75
CA CYS A 8 4.56 12.71 -9.10
C CYS A 8 4.24 13.79 -10.14
N ARG A 9 3.32 14.68 -9.81
CA ARG A 9 2.96 15.84 -10.62
C ARG A 9 2.62 17.04 -9.75
N ALA A 10 2.89 18.24 -10.24
CA ALA A 10 2.42 19.45 -9.58
C ALA A 10 0.88 19.45 -9.54
N ALA A 11 0.30 19.85 -8.40
CA ALA A 11 -1.16 19.95 -8.28
C ALA A 11 -1.73 21.13 -9.11
N GLY A 12 -0.90 22.13 -9.43
CA GLY A 12 -1.25 23.26 -10.28
C GLY A 12 -0.07 24.22 -10.46
N ARG A 13 -0.22 25.24 -11.32
CA ARG A 13 0.85 26.23 -11.60
C ARG A 13 1.14 27.18 -10.42
N HIS A 14 0.18 27.35 -9.51
CA HIS A 14 0.25 28.34 -8.42
C HIS A 14 0.16 27.70 -7.02
N THR A 15 0.10 26.37 -6.94
CA THR A 15 0.10 25.66 -5.66
C THR A 15 1.50 25.13 -5.38
N ARG A 16 1.82 25.02 -4.09
CA ARG A 16 3.02 24.31 -3.64
C ARG A 16 2.64 22.91 -3.19
N ASP A 17 1.79 22.24 -3.96
CA ASP A 17 1.37 20.88 -3.65
C ASP A 17 1.86 19.94 -4.75
N ILE A 18 2.30 18.76 -4.35
CA ILE A 18 2.63 17.66 -5.25
C ILE A 18 1.57 16.59 -5.09
N VAL A 19 0.98 16.17 -6.20
CA VAL A 19 0.12 14.99 -6.22
C VAL A 19 0.99 13.79 -6.56
N THR A 20 0.97 12.81 -5.68
CA THR A 20 1.60 11.51 -5.86
C THR A 20 0.51 10.48 -6.13
N ASP A 21 0.46 9.97 -7.35
CA ASP A 21 -0.47 8.92 -7.76
C ASP A 21 0.18 7.56 -7.46
N ILE A 22 -0.51 6.68 -6.73
CA ILE A 22 0.04 5.38 -6.28
C ILE A 22 -0.88 4.23 -6.65
N SER A 23 -0.30 3.13 -7.12
CA SER A 23 -0.97 1.84 -7.28
C SER A 23 -0.04 0.70 -6.83
N LEU A 24 -0.63 -0.34 -6.22
CA LEU A 24 0.08 -1.50 -5.69
C LEU A 24 -0.14 -2.71 -6.58
N GLY A 25 0.94 -3.38 -6.98
CA GLY A 25 0.90 -4.70 -7.57
C GLY A 25 0.81 -5.76 -6.49
N LEU A 26 -0.23 -6.59 -6.55
CA LEU A 26 -0.46 -7.71 -5.64
C LEU A 26 -0.44 -9.02 -6.43
N THR A 27 0.25 -10.01 -5.88
CA THR A 27 0.10 -11.41 -6.28
C THR A 27 -0.65 -12.11 -5.19
N VAL A 28 -1.74 -12.78 -5.56
CA VAL A 28 -2.68 -13.37 -4.62
C VAL A 28 -2.88 -14.82 -5.00
N SER A 29 -2.53 -15.71 -4.08
CA SER A 29 -2.66 -17.15 -4.26
C SER A 29 -3.81 -17.66 -3.39
N ARG A 30 -4.68 -18.48 -3.99
CA ARG A 30 -5.86 -19.06 -3.35
C ARG A 30 -5.44 -20.22 -2.46
N GLY A 31 -5.74 -20.12 -1.17
CA GLY A 31 -5.55 -21.21 -0.22
C GLY A 31 -6.62 -22.31 -0.36
N PRO A 32 -6.41 -23.50 0.24
CA PRO A 32 -7.34 -24.63 0.16
C PRO A 32 -8.75 -24.34 0.69
N ALA A 33 -8.89 -23.35 1.58
CA ALA A 33 -10.12 -22.99 2.27
C ALA A 33 -10.75 -21.67 1.78
N THR A 34 -10.21 -21.05 0.71
CA THR A 34 -10.69 -19.75 0.23
C THR A 34 -11.80 -19.93 -0.81
N GLY A 35 -12.86 -19.12 -0.71
CA GLY A 35 -13.91 -19.05 -1.72
C GLY A 35 -13.42 -18.46 -3.06
N HIS A 36 -14.35 -18.20 -3.98
CA HIS A 36 -14.02 -17.63 -5.30
C HIS A 36 -13.57 -16.15 -5.23
N ALA A 37 -13.74 -15.47 -4.09
CA ALA A 37 -13.29 -14.10 -3.90
C ALA A 37 -12.65 -13.91 -2.52
N VAL A 38 -11.76 -12.94 -2.40
CA VAL A 38 -11.10 -12.54 -1.16
C VAL A 38 -10.96 -11.03 -1.09
N ASP A 39 -11.28 -10.46 0.06
CA ASP A 39 -11.02 -9.06 0.37
C ASP A 39 -9.64 -8.91 1.00
N ILE A 40 -8.83 -8.02 0.43
CA ILE A 40 -7.47 -7.76 0.86
C ILE A 40 -7.40 -6.34 1.41
N PRO A 41 -7.51 -6.17 2.73
CA PRO A 41 -7.37 -4.87 3.35
C PRO A 41 -5.88 -4.45 3.32
N TYR A 42 -5.62 -3.25 2.84
CA TYR A 42 -4.30 -2.64 2.79
C TYR A 42 -4.35 -1.20 3.27
N PHE A 43 -3.19 -0.59 3.51
CA PHE A 43 -3.09 0.80 3.88
C PHE A 43 -2.00 1.50 3.09
N ILE A 44 -2.18 2.81 2.94
CA ILE A 44 -1.15 3.75 2.51
C ILE A 44 -0.99 4.79 3.63
N ALA A 45 0.25 4.97 4.07
CA ALA A 45 0.62 5.93 5.11
C ALA A 45 1.61 6.96 4.55
N VAL A 46 1.36 8.23 4.85
CA VAL A 46 2.28 9.33 4.60
C VAL A 46 3.05 9.57 5.89
N VAL A 47 4.35 9.38 5.82
CA VAL A 47 5.31 9.61 6.89
C VAL A 47 6.09 10.87 6.56
N GLN A 48 6.27 11.74 7.54
CA GLN A 48 7.12 12.93 7.43
C GLN A 48 7.96 13.03 8.68
N ASP A 49 9.28 13.15 8.51
CA ASP A 49 10.24 13.27 9.62
C ASP A 49 10.11 12.12 10.66
N GLY A 50 9.83 10.91 10.17
CA GLY A 50 9.66 9.70 11.01
C GLY A 50 8.28 9.55 11.67
N GLU A 51 7.36 10.50 11.47
CA GLU A 51 6.01 10.44 12.04
C GLU A 51 4.96 10.18 10.96
N ILE A 52 4.02 9.27 11.24
CA ILE A 52 2.85 9.06 10.38
C ILE A 52 1.94 10.29 10.47
N LYS A 53 1.90 11.09 9.41
CA LYS A 53 1.01 12.26 9.30
C LYS A 53 -0.39 11.89 8.85
N SER A 54 -0.51 10.84 8.03
CA SER A 54 -1.80 10.33 7.58
C SER A 54 -1.70 8.84 7.28
N LYS A 55 -2.76 8.10 7.54
CA LYS A 55 -2.91 6.70 7.15
C LYS A 55 -4.34 6.45 6.70
N LYS A 56 -4.51 5.89 5.51
CA LYS A 56 -5.82 5.47 4.99
C LYS A 56 -5.82 4.00 4.68
N GLN A 57 -6.90 3.33 5.08
CA GLN A 57 -7.14 1.92 4.77
C GLN A 57 -8.03 1.81 3.53
N PHE A 58 -7.76 0.79 2.74
CA PHE A 58 -8.46 0.44 1.52
C PHE A 58 -8.72 -1.07 1.52
N VAL A 59 -9.68 -1.51 0.72
CA VAL A 59 -9.97 -2.92 0.52
C VAL A 59 -9.97 -3.18 -0.98
N GLU A 60 -9.18 -4.17 -1.41
CA GLU A 60 -9.18 -4.66 -2.78
C GLU A 60 -9.87 -6.02 -2.80
N THR A 61 -10.91 -6.17 -3.61
CA THR A 61 -11.63 -7.44 -3.76
C THR A 61 -11.08 -8.19 -4.97
N VAL A 62 -10.54 -9.38 -4.73
CA VAL A 62 -9.95 -10.23 -5.75
C VAL A 62 -10.84 -11.43 -5.99
N THR A 63 -11.27 -11.61 -7.24
CA THR A 63 -12.04 -12.79 -7.67
C THR A 63 -11.14 -13.73 -8.47
N PHE A 64 -11.16 -15.01 -8.11
CA PHE A 64 -10.44 -16.08 -8.80
C PHE A 64 -11.34 -16.71 -9.87
N PRO A 65 -10.94 -16.69 -11.14
CA PRO A 65 -11.61 -17.46 -12.18
C PRO A 65 -11.60 -18.97 -11.88
N PRO A 66 -12.50 -19.75 -12.50
CA PRO A 66 -12.48 -21.21 -12.41
C PRO A 66 -11.10 -21.78 -12.74
N ASN A 67 -10.63 -22.74 -11.94
CA ASN A 67 -9.32 -23.42 -12.09
C ASN A 67 -8.08 -22.51 -12.00
N VAL A 68 -8.23 -21.24 -11.60
CA VAL A 68 -7.09 -20.34 -11.34
C VAL A 68 -6.81 -20.30 -9.84
N THR A 69 -5.56 -20.58 -9.46
CA THR A 69 -5.09 -20.57 -8.07
C THR A 69 -4.22 -19.37 -7.74
N GLU A 70 -3.79 -18.60 -8.73
CA GLU A 70 -2.98 -17.40 -8.55
C GLU A 70 -3.42 -16.30 -9.52
N THR A 71 -3.47 -15.07 -9.04
CA THR A 71 -3.76 -13.90 -9.87
C THR A 71 -2.86 -12.74 -9.50
N HIS A 72 -2.57 -11.92 -10.50
CA HIS A 72 -1.82 -10.67 -10.36
C HIS A 72 -2.74 -9.51 -10.67
N ILE A 73 -2.84 -8.57 -9.73
CA ILE A 73 -3.70 -7.41 -9.89
C ILE A 73 -2.94 -6.13 -9.53
N PHE A 74 -3.44 -5.01 -10.04
CA PHE A 74 -3.06 -3.68 -9.59
C PHE A 74 -4.25 -3.05 -8.88
N THR A 75 -4.00 -2.42 -7.73
CA THR A 75 -5.03 -1.63 -7.06
C THR A 75 -5.39 -0.40 -7.88
N HIS A 76 -6.55 0.18 -7.62
CA HIS A 76 -6.90 1.50 -8.15
C HIS A 76 -5.82 2.55 -7.82
N ILE A 77 -5.69 3.54 -8.69
CA ILE A 77 -4.76 4.66 -8.47
C ILE A 77 -5.31 5.54 -7.35
N VAL A 78 -4.51 5.73 -6.31
CA VAL A 78 -4.80 6.60 -5.18
C VAL A 78 -4.00 7.89 -5.33
N PRO A 79 -4.64 9.05 -5.58
CA PRO A 79 -3.96 10.34 -5.56
C PRO A 79 -3.76 10.82 -4.12
N ILE A 80 -2.53 11.22 -3.79
CA ILE A 80 -2.15 11.76 -2.48
C ILE A 80 -1.59 13.17 -2.69
N THR A 81 -2.22 14.17 -2.08
CA THR A 81 -1.72 15.54 -2.09
C THR A 81 -0.75 15.75 -0.94
N LEU A 82 0.49 16.08 -1.26
CA LEU A 82 1.55 16.39 -0.32
C LEU A 82 1.85 17.89 -0.38
N PRO A 83 1.62 18.64 0.72
CA PRO A 83 1.97 20.05 0.76
C PRO A 83 3.49 20.19 0.86
N ILE A 84 4.09 21.04 0.02
CA ILE A 84 5.49 21.42 0.09
C ILE A 84 5.63 22.92 0.37
N GLY A 85 6.74 23.31 0.99
CA GLY A 85 6.95 24.67 1.48
C GLY A 85 8.42 25.06 1.46
N HIS A 86 8.73 26.22 2.04
CA HIS A 86 10.14 26.66 2.16
C HIS A 86 10.98 25.74 3.05
N HIS A 87 10.35 25.07 4.02
CA HIS A 87 11.01 24.19 5.00
C HIS A 87 10.57 22.72 4.89
N VAL A 88 9.66 22.40 3.95
CA VAL A 88 9.13 21.04 3.74
C VAL A 88 9.34 20.70 2.28
N THR A 89 10.25 19.77 2.01
CA THR A 89 10.59 19.31 0.67
C THR A 89 9.92 17.97 0.39
N VAL A 90 9.85 17.57 -0.88
CA VAL A 90 9.33 16.26 -1.27
C VAL A 90 10.10 15.13 -0.58
N ASP A 91 11.41 15.30 -0.39
CA ASP A 91 12.29 14.28 0.21
C ASP A 91 12.04 14.06 1.71
N SER A 92 11.35 14.98 2.39
CA SER A 92 10.93 14.79 3.79
C SER A 92 9.75 13.81 3.92
N TYR A 93 9.08 13.49 2.82
CA TYR A 93 7.96 12.55 2.78
C TYR A 93 8.43 11.14 2.40
N HIS A 94 8.00 10.17 3.19
CA HIS A 94 8.06 8.75 2.86
C HIS A 94 6.65 8.19 2.79
N ILE A 95 6.43 7.30 1.83
CA ILE A 95 5.15 6.62 1.68
C ILE A 95 5.33 5.16 2.03
N GLU A 96 4.65 4.74 3.08
CA GLU A 96 4.65 3.36 3.53
C GLU A 96 3.35 2.68 3.13
N VAL A 97 3.48 1.44 2.65
CA VAL A 97 2.34 0.63 2.20
C VAL A 97 2.42 -0.75 2.82
N GLY A 98 1.27 -1.31 3.17
CA GLY A 98 1.24 -2.62 3.81
C GLY A 98 -0.16 -3.22 3.89
N PHE A 99 -0.23 -4.50 4.24
CA PHE A 99 -1.49 -5.16 4.52
C PHE A 99 -2.02 -4.77 5.90
N GLN A 100 -3.31 -4.51 5.98
CA GLN A 100 -3.98 -4.19 7.23
C GLN A 100 -4.50 -5.49 7.85
N LEU A 101 -3.64 -6.15 8.62
CA LEU A 101 -3.95 -7.43 9.26
C LEU A 101 -4.88 -7.24 10.47
N THR A 102 -5.73 -8.23 10.69
CA THR A 102 -6.39 -8.43 11.99
C THR A 102 -5.39 -8.93 13.02
N ARG A 103 -5.76 -8.88 14.30
CA ARG A 103 -4.89 -9.38 15.36
C ARG A 103 -4.54 -10.86 15.19
N ALA A 104 -5.53 -11.68 14.88
CA ALA A 104 -5.33 -13.12 14.64
C ALA A 104 -4.40 -13.38 13.45
N GLN A 105 -4.53 -12.62 12.35
CA GLN A 105 -3.64 -12.74 11.20
C GLN A 105 -2.21 -12.32 11.54
N LEU A 106 -2.03 -11.24 12.31
CA LEU A 106 -0.71 -10.81 12.78
C LEU A 106 -0.06 -11.88 13.66
N ASP A 107 -0.81 -12.43 14.61
CA ASP A 107 -0.31 -13.47 15.53
C ASP A 107 0.03 -14.76 14.76
N TYR A 108 -0.81 -15.16 13.80
CA TYR A 108 -0.52 -16.27 12.88
C TYR A 108 0.77 -16.02 12.10
N ASN A 109 0.92 -14.84 11.48
CA ASN A 109 2.10 -14.48 10.71
C ASN A 109 3.37 -14.49 11.56
N ARG A 110 3.32 -13.98 12.80
CA ARG A 110 4.46 -14.01 13.72
C ARG A 110 4.88 -15.43 14.12
N ALA A 111 3.93 -16.36 14.20
CA ALA A 111 4.20 -17.75 14.56
C ALA A 111 4.65 -18.61 13.37
N HIS A 112 4.29 -18.26 12.13
CA HIS A 112 4.47 -19.15 10.97
C HIS A 112 5.31 -18.56 9.83
N LEU A 113 5.50 -17.23 9.78
CA LEU A 113 6.34 -16.59 8.78
C LEU A 113 7.70 -16.25 9.38
N LEU A 114 8.74 -16.35 8.55
CA LEU A 114 10.05 -15.80 8.88
C LEU A 114 9.90 -14.28 9.07
N ALA A 115 10.47 -13.75 10.15
CA ALA A 115 10.48 -12.32 10.39
C ALA A 115 11.11 -11.60 9.18
N PRO A 116 10.49 -10.54 8.65
CA PRO A 116 11.09 -9.79 7.55
C PRO A 116 12.43 -9.21 8.01
N ALA A 117 13.48 -9.36 7.20
CA ALA A 117 14.69 -8.57 7.36
C ALA A 117 14.38 -7.13 6.94
N PHE A 118 13.96 -6.29 7.89
CA PHE A 118 13.82 -4.87 7.64
C PHE A 118 15.22 -4.26 7.54
N HIS A 119 15.54 -3.62 6.42
CA HIS A 119 16.74 -2.80 6.33
C HIS A 119 16.50 -1.49 7.08
N PRO A 120 17.43 -1.05 7.94
CA PRO A 120 17.32 0.24 8.59
C PRO A 120 17.30 1.35 7.52
N LEU A 121 16.42 2.33 7.74
CA LEU A 121 16.29 3.56 6.94
C LEU A 121 17.49 4.49 7.17
#